data_AF-A0A520I0K5-F1
#
_entry.id   AF-A0A520I0K5-F1
#
_cell.length_a   1.000
_cell.length_b   1.000
_cell.length_c   1.000
_cell.angle_alpha   90.00
_cell.angle_beta   90.00
_cell.angle_gamma   90.00
#
_symmetry.space_group_name_H-M   'P 1'
#
loop_
_entity.id
_entity.type
_entity.pdbx_description
1 polymer ?
#
loop_
_entity_poly.entity_id
_entity_poly.type
_entity_poly.pdbx_seq_one_letter_code
_entity_poly.pdbx_strand_id
1 'polypeptide(L)'
;QGDIDGAMANAAVTIDVTYVTPSQNSAAMEPHASIATWDDDGALTLYGAYQMPTSDAQQLAKSLGVSEKKVRIIARYIGGGFGSKLGIAPESVAAAIASKKLGRPVKAVMARTQVFDATIRRSNTEQRLRLACGHDGKLTAMGHDSLTSNTPGETYFEPVGIGTHLLYAGENRSITHRLIELNLLLSGSMRAPGEAVGMIGLECAMDELAEKLGMDPIELRRINDPSKDPEKDVPYSSRSLTRALDLGAEKFGWDKREAKPGMRREGEWLVGMGVASAVRGNQLMQSSAKVEIHPDGSATVSSAMTDIGTGSYTILAQIASEILGIPVERITMSLGDTNDPPAAGSGGSWGAASAGSAVYLACEMLRQKLAKAMGVDEDGLTLKDGNAIGDNRQVTIASLVGDGIEATGEIKPGKQEKETSQASFGCHFAEVGVNTVTGEVRVRRMLGVFAAGRVLNAKTARSQCLGGMTFGIGTALTEDLIHDQRTGKLVNRDLAEYHVPVNADVPQLEVHFLDERDIHANPIHAKGIGELGISGAAPAVVNAIYNACGVRVREMPITLDKLLAGLPAL
;
A
#
# COMPACT_ATOMS: atom_id res chain seq x y z
N GLN A 1 1.53 -27.12 3.66
CA GLN A 1 0.54 -27.80 4.51
C GLN A 1 -0.19 -28.83 3.66
N GLY A 2 -0.47 -30.03 4.17
CA GLY A 2 -1.16 -31.08 3.40
C GLY A 2 -0.35 -31.64 2.21
N ASP A 3 -1.06 -32.27 1.27
CA ASP A 3 -0.54 -32.90 0.05
C ASP A 3 -1.20 -32.26 -1.18
N ILE A 4 -0.50 -31.30 -1.80
CA ILE A 4 -1.00 -30.57 -2.96
C ILE A 4 -1.10 -31.47 -4.20
N ASP A 5 -0.16 -32.38 -4.39
CA ASP A 5 -0.09 -33.19 -5.61
C ASP A 5 -1.22 -34.23 -5.61
N GLY A 6 -1.47 -34.86 -4.46
CA GLY A 6 -2.62 -35.74 -4.28
C GLY A 6 -3.95 -35.03 -4.44
N ALA A 7 -4.09 -33.80 -3.91
CA ALA A 7 -5.32 -33.03 -4.04
C ALA A 7 -5.58 -32.56 -5.49
N MET A 8 -4.52 -32.16 -6.22
CA MET A 8 -4.62 -31.84 -7.64
C MET A 8 -5.01 -33.06 -8.48
N ALA A 9 -4.48 -34.24 -8.18
CA ALA A 9 -4.78 -35.46 -8.93
C ALA A 9 -6.22 -35.96 -8.75
N ASN A 10 -6.83 -35.71 -7.59
CA ASN A 10 -8.15 -36.22 -7.22
C ASN A 10 -9.28 -35.19 -7.39
N ALA A 11 -8.96 -33.93 -7.69
CA ALA A 11 -9.95 -32.86 -7.80
C ALA A 11 -10.80 -33.00 -9.08
N ALA A 12 -12.05 -32.55 -8.99
CA ALA A 12 -12.97 -32.55 -10.12
C ALA A 12 -12.58 -31.52 -11.19
N VAL A 13 -12.09 -30.36 -10.75
CA VAL A 13 -11.62 -29.29 -11.63
C VAL A 13 -10.28 -28.76 -11.12
N THR A 14 -9.34 -28.55 -12.04
CA THR A 14 -8.03 -28.00 -11.74
C THR A 14 -7.59 -26.90 -12.70
N ILE A 15 -6.73 -26.03 -12.19
CA ILE A 15 -5.97 -25.03 -12.94
C ILE A 15 -4.49 -25.22 -12.59
N ASP A 16 -3.63 -25.23 -13.60
CA ASP A 16 -2.17 -25.19 -13.46
C ASP A 16 -1.64 -24.26 -14.55
N VAL A 17 -1.34 -23.01 -14.18
CA VAL A 17 -1.04 -21.93 -15.11
C VAL A 17 0.08 -21.05 -14.58
N THR A 18 0.82 -20.42 -15.50
CA THR A 18 1.89 -19.49 -15.17
C THR A 18 1.51 -18.07 -15.60
N TYR A 19 1.69 -17.12 -14.69
CA TYR A 19 1.58 -15.69 -14.91
C TYR A 19 2.94 -15.00 -14.77
N VAL A 20 3.21 -14.02 -15.61
CA VAL A 20 4.47 -13.26 -15.63
C VAL A 20 4.17 -11.78 -15.46
N THR A 21 4.93 -11.12 -14.59
CA THR A 21 4.90 -9.65 -14.44
C THR A 21 6.30 -9.08 -14.66
N PRO A 22 6.43 -7.95 -15.37
CA PRO A 22 7.73 -7.36 -15.66
C PRO A 22 8.30 -6.67 -14.44
N SER A 23 9.53 -6.16 -14.58
CA SER A 23 10.07 -5.21 -13.61
C SER A 23 9.30 -3.89 -13.70
N GLN A 24 9.14 -3.19 -12.59
CA GLN A 24 8.44 -1.90 -12.55
C GLN A 24 9.26 -0.86 -11.78
N ASN A 25 9.06 0.42 -12.08
CA ASN A 25 9.65 1.55 -11.37
C ASN A 25 8.58 2.31 -10.58
N SER A 26 8.90 2.74 -9.36
CA SER A 26 7.98 3.59 -8.57
C SER A 26 7.63 4.90 -9.27
N ALA A 27 8.50 5.41 -10.16
CA ALA A 27 8.30 6.60 -10.99
C ALA A 27 7.78 7.83 -10.22
N ALA A 28 8.19 7.99 -8.96
CA ALA A 28 7.78 9.12 -8.13
C ALA A 28 8.14 10.46 -8.81
N MET A 29 7.20 11.41 -8.83
CA MET A 29 7.33 12.64 -9.59
C MET A 29 8.51 13.51 -9.14
N GLU A 30 8.77 13.57 -7.84
CA GLU A 30 9.99 14.16 -7.30
C GLU A 30 11.16 13.16 -7.40
N PRO A 31 12.22 13.46 -8.17
CA PRO A 31 13.44 12.64 -8.19
C PRO A 31 14.10 12.58 -6.81
N HIS A 32 14.87 11.52 -6.55
CA HIS A 32 15.72 11.45 -5.37
C HIS A 32 16.69 12.64 -5.33
N ALA A 33 16.70 13.35 -4.20
CA ALA A 33 17.47 14.55 -4.00
C ALA A 33 17.82 14.74 -2.53
N SER A 34 18.99 15.32 -2.28
CA SER A 34 19.43 15.70 -0.93
C SER A 34 20.20 17.01 -0.91
N ILE A 35 20.13 17.70 0.23
CA ILE A 35 21.01 18.81 0.58
C ILE A 35 21.71 18.45 1.87
N ALA A 36 23.04 18.35 1.84
CA ALA A 36 23.86 18.06 3.01
C ALA A 36 24.59 19.30 3.51
N THR A 37 24.69 19.44 4.82
CA THR A 37 25.55 20.42 5.50
C THR A 37 26.20 19.77 6.71
N TRP A 38 27.47 20.12 6.97
CA TRP A 38 28.20 19.70 8.16
C TRP A 38 28.50 20.89 9.04
N ASP A 39 28.30 20.73 10.34
CA ASP A 39 28.73 21.69 11.35
C ASP A 39 30.18 21.41 11.77
N ASP A 40 30.83 22.40 12.40
CA ASP A 40 32.23 22.32 12.83
C ASP A 40 32.50 21.17 13.82
N ASP A 41 31.47 20.76 14.58
CA ASP A 41 31.53 19.66 15.54
C ASP A 41 31.34 18.27 14.90
N GLY A 42 31.25 18.22 13.56
CA GLY A 42 31.06 17.01 12.78
C GLY A 42 29.63 16.48 12.75
N ALA A 43 28.61 17.27 13.10
CA ALA A 43 27.20 16.91 12.89
C ALA A 43 26.80 17.14 11.41
N LEU A 44 26.08 16.19 10.83
CA LEU A 44 25.48 16.24 9.50
C LEU A 44 23.98 16.54 9.63
N THR A 45 23.51 17.57 8.93
CA THR A 45 22.09 17.74 8.61
C THR A 45 21.87 17.45 7.14
N LEU A 46 20.93 16.55 6.84
CA LEU A 46 20.52 16.18 5.49
C LEU A 46 19.04 16.53 5.28
N TYR A 47 18.76 17.39 4.31
CA TYR A 47 17.40 17.62 3.81
C TYR A 47 17.15 16.74 2.60
N GLY A 48 15.99 16.12 2.48
CA GLY A 48 15.67 15.34 1.28
C GLY A 48 14.37 14.55 1.40
N ALA A 49 14.20 13.61 0.48
CA ALA A 49 12.96 12.86 0.34
C ALA A 49 13.12 11.41 0.84
N TYR A 50 12.76 11.17 2.11
CA TYR A 50 12.98 9.90 2.81
C TYR A 50 11.72 9.44 3.51
N GLN A 51 11.24 8.23 3.24
CA GLN A 51 10.02 7.68 3.83
C GLN A 51 10.24 7.23 5.29
N MET A 52 11.47 6.85 5.64
CA MET A 52 11.82 6.27 6.94
C MET A 52 12.99 7.01 7.62
N PRO A 53 12.85 8.31 7.96
CA PRO A 53 13.97 9.14 8.41
C PRO A 53 14.78 8.53 9.56
N THR A 54 14.12 7.89 10.53
CA THR A 54 14.79 7.23 11.67
C THR A 54 15.74 6.11 11.22
N SER A 55 15.30 5.17 10.37
CA SER A 55 16.18 4.11 9.86
C SER A 55 17.14 4.60 8.77
N ASP A 56 16.78 5.65 8.05
CA ASP A 56 17.63 6.22 6.99
C ASP A 56 18.82 6.97 7.59
N ALA A 57 18.66 7.62 8.75
CA ALA A 57 19.76 8.21 9.49
C ALA A 57 20.79 7.15 9.94
N GLN A 58 20.32 5.98 10.36
CA GLN A 58 21.17 4.83 10.71
C GLN A 58 21.95 4.31 9.50
N GLN A 59 21.26 4.11 8.37
CA GLN A 59 21.88 3.67 7.13
C GLN A 59 22.94 4.68 6.66
N LEU A 60 22.62 5.98 6.69
CA LEU A 60 23.52 7.04 6.26
C LEU A 60 24.74 7.14 7.17
N ALA A 61 24.55 7.11 8.49
CA ALA A 61 25.64 7.13 9.46
C ALA A 61 26.61 5.97 9.24
N LYS A 62 26.07 4.76 9.03
CA LYS A 62 26.85 3.55 8.73
C LYS A 62 27.63 3.70 7.42
N SER A 63 26.99 4.17 6.36
CA SER A 63 27.62 4.41 5.05
C SER A 63 28.75 5.44 5.10
N LEU A 64 28.66 6.44 5.99
CA LEU A 64 29.65 7.50 6.17
C LEU A 64 30.72 7.19 7.23
N GLY A 65 30.55 6.12 8.01
CA GLY A 65 31.44 5.79 9.13
C GLY A 65 31.39 6.82 10.27
N VAL A 66 30.21 7.41 10.54
CA VAL A 66 29.99 8.38 11.62
C VAL A 66 28.99 7.86 12.65
N SER A 67 28.91 8.52 13.81
CA SER A 67 27.88 8.20 14.81
C SER A 67 26.49 8.56 14.31
N GLU A 68 25.50 7.68 14.52
CA GLU A 68 24.08 7.96 14.25
C GLU A 68 23.61 9.25 14.95
N LYS A 69 24.09 9.52 16.17
CA LYS A 69 23.77 10.74 16.93
C LYS A 69 24.25 12.03 16.26
N LYS A 70 25.12 11.92 15.25
CA LYS A 70 25.65 13.03 14.46
C LYS A 70 24.94 13.17 13.11
N VAL A 71 23.89 12.40 12.84
CA VAL A 71 23.12 12.48 11.59
C VAL A 71 21.70 12.90 11.90
N ARG A 72 21.29 14.03 11.32
CA ARG A 72 19.90 14.51 11.33
C ARG A 72 19.35 14.48 9.91
N ILE A 73 18.18 13.87 9.72
CA ILE A 73 17.44 13.90 8.46
C ILE A 73 16.18 14.76 8.62
N ILE A 74 15.95 15.63 7.65
CA ILE A 74 14.77 16.50 7.54
C ILE A 74 14.04 16.21 6.22
N ALA A 75 12.91 15.53 6.29
CA ALA A 75 12.07 15.06 5.19
C ALA A 75 10.60 15.49 5.36
N ARG A 76 10.38 16.82 5.43
CA ARG A 76 9.05 17.41 5.72
C ARG A 76 8.00 17.14 4.64
N TYR A 77 8.40 17.25 3.37
CA TYR A 77 7.51 17.07 2.22
C TYR A 77 8.20 16.18 1.20
N ILE A 78 7.49 15.16 0.75
CA ILE A 78 8.03 14.14 -0.16
C ILE A 78 7.06 14.03 -1.34
N GLY A 79 7.55 14.29 -2.55
CA GLY A 79 6.76 14.29 -3.80
C GLY A 79 6.53 12.88 -4.34
N GLY A 80 6.04 11.99 -3.48
CA GLY A 80 5.88 10.55 -3.74
C GLY A 80 7.17 9.76 -3.52
N GLY A 81 7.00 8.47 -3.25
CA GLY A 81 8.11 7.52 -3.07
C GLY A 81 7.68 6.10 -3.42
N PHE A 82 6.50 5.69 -2.97
CA PHE A 82 5.87 4.41 -3.34
C PHE A 82 6.79 3.19 -3.12
N GLY A 83 7.68 3.26 -2.12
CA GLY A 83 8.66 2.21 -1.81
C GLY A 83 10.11 2.59 -2.18
N SER A 84 10.30 3.36 -3.26
CA SER A 84 11.65 3.75 -3.74
C SER A 84 12.43 4.67 -2.80
N LYS A 85 11.78 5.27 -1.80
CA LYS A 85 12.40 6.17 -0.82
C LYS A 85 12.35 5.59 0.60
N LEU A 86 12.17 4.27 0.75
CA LEU A 86 12.22 3.60 2.06
C LEU A 86 13.62 3.50 2.68
N GLY A 87 14.65 3.54 1.83
CA GLY A 87 16.05 3.54 2.21
C GLY A 87 16.78 4.75 1.62
N ILE A 88 18.06 4.90 1.98
CA ILE A 88 18.93 5.89 1.35
C ILE A 88 19.28 5.50 -0.09
N ALA A 89 19.58 6.50 -0.93
CA ALA A 89 20.02 6.30 -2.31
C ALA A 89 21.35 7.04 -2.57
N PRO A 90 22.03 6.82 -3.71
CA PRO A 90 23.40 7.32 -3.93
C PRO A 90 23.59 8.83 -3.77
N GLU A 91 22.54 9.62 -4.03
CA GLU A 91 22.55 11.07 -3.93
C GLU A 91 22.80 11.56 -2.49
N SER A 92 22.24 10.86 -1.50
CA SER A 92 22.39 11.18 -0.07
C SER A 92 23.83 11.07 0.39
N VAL A 93 24.47 9.95 0.05
CA VAL A 93 25.86 9.64 0.40
C VAL A 93 26.80 10.59 -0.37
N ALA A 94 26.54 10.80 -1.66
CA ALA A 94 27.33 11.70 -2.49
C ALA A 94 27.27 13.15 -1.97
N ALA A 95 26.07 13.66 -1.65
CA ALA A 95 25.91 15.00 -1.08
C ALA A 95 26.66 15.15 0.24
N ALA A 96 26.53 14.18 1.15
CA ALA A 96 27.19 14.21 2.44
C ALA A 96 28.72 14.19 2.32
N ILE A 97 29.29 13.32 1.49
CA ILE A 97 30.73 13.25 1.25
C ILE A 97 31.24 14.55 0.61
N ALA A 98 30.55 15.04 -0.43
CA ALA A 98 30.94 16.26 -1.13
C ALA A 98 30.89 17.49 -0.21
N SER A 99 29.82 17.63 0.59
CA SER A 99 29.68 18.72 1.55
C SER A 99 30.81 18.72 2.57
N LYS A 100 31.16 17.54 3.12
CA LYS A 100 32.26 17.39 4.07
C LYS A 100 33.62 17.78 3.46
N LYS A 101 33.90 17.34 2.24
CA LYS A 101 35.18 17.63 1.55
C LYS A 101 35.32 19.10 1.16
N LEU A 102 34.22 19.76 0.82
CA LEU A 102 34.23 21.15 0.37
C LEU A 102 34.05 22.17 1.50
N GLY A 103 33.63 21.73 2.69
CA GLY A 103 33.31 22.62 3.82
C GLY A 103 32.14 23.57 3.53
N ARG A 104 31.19 23.16 2.67
CA ARG A 104 30.05 23.98 2.24
C ARG A 104 28.81 23.12 2.04
N PRO A 105 27.59 23.68 2.13
CA PRO A 105 26.37 22.95 1.79
C PRO A 105 26.40 22.46 0.33
N VAL A 106 26.00 21.22 0.09
CA VAL A 106 25.93 20.61 -1.25
C VAL A 106 24.55 20.03 -1.50
N LYS A 107 23.96 20.40 -2.64
CA LYS A 107 22.73 19.82 -3.16
C LYS A 107 23.05 18.81 -4.26
N ALA A 108 22.57 17.57 -4.12
CA ALA A 108 22.59 16.56 -5.17
C ALA A 108 21.15 16.24 -5.59
N VAL A 109 20.87 16.23 -6.89
CA VAL A 109 19.58 15.85 -7.46
C VAL A 109 19.86 14.83 -8.55
N MET A 110 19.24 13.66 -8.48
CA MET A 110 19.34 12.66 -9.53
C MET A 110 18.53 13.13 -10.75
N ALA A 111 19.15 13.12 -11.92
CA ALA A 111 18.40 13.25 -13.17
C ALA A 111 17.40 12.09 -13.28
N ARG A 112 16.28 12.27 -13.98
CA ARG A 112 15.23 11.24 -14.11
C ARG A 112 15.81 9.90 -14.59
N THR A 113 16.70 9.93 -15.57
CA THR A 113 17.38 8.71 -16.07
C THR A 113 18.24 8.03 -15.02
N GLN A 114 18.92 8.79 -14.15
CA GLN A 114 19.69 8.24 -13.04
C GLN A 114 18.79 7.60 -11.98
N VAL A 115 17.59 8.13 -11.73
CA VAL A 115 16.63 7.50 -10.81
C VAL A 115 16.30 6.08 -11.27
N PHE A 116 16.06 5.91 -12.57
CA PHE A 116 15.82 4.59 -13.16
C PHE A 116 17.05 3.69 -13.11
N ASP A 117 18.27 4.23 -13.31
CA ASP A 117 19.50 3.43 -13.36
C ASP A 117 20.09 3.05 -11.99
N ALA A 118 19.79 3.79 -10.92
CA ALA A 118 20.59 3.73 -9.69
C ALA A 118 19.79 3.74 -8.38
N THR A 119 18.47 3.56 -8.44
CA THR A 119 17.65 3.35 -7.23
C THR A 119 17.20 1.88 -7.14
N ILE A 120 15.90 1.62 -7.15
CA ILE A 120 15.34 0.28 -7.07
C ILE A 120 14.23 0.07 -8.10
N ARG A 121 14.01 -1.19 -8.46
CA ARG A 121 12.82 -1.66 -9.19
C ARG A 121 11.99 -2.60 -8.32
N ARG A 122 10.71 -2.75 -8.63
CA ARG A 122 10.01 -4.00 -8.30
C ARG A 122 10.63 -5.13 -9.13
N SER A 123 10.84 -6.29 -8.52
CA SER A 123 11.29 -7.47 -9.28
C SER A 123 10.24 -7.89 -10.32
N ASN A 124 10.71 -8.29 -11.50
CA ASN A 124 9.92 -9.16 -12.36
C ASN A 124 9.59 -10.47 -11.64
N THR A 125 8.48 -11.10 -12.01
CA THR A 125 8.01 -12.33 -11.39
C THR A 125 7.56 -13.34 -12.43
N GLU A 126 7.88 -14.61 -12.22
CA GLU A 126 7.14 -15.74 -12.81
C GLU A 126 6.40 -16.46 -11.70
N GLN A 127 5.11 -16.71 -11.88
CA GLN A 127 4.20 -17.19 -10.84
C GLN A 127 3.40 -18.38 -11.36
N ARG A 128 3.63 -19.59 -10.84
CA ARG A 128 2.85 -20.78 -11.17
C ARG A 128 1.75 -20.98 -10.12
N LEU A 129 0.51 -20.93 -10.56
CA LEU A 129 -0.68 -21.14 -9.74
C LEU A 129 -1.27 -22.52 -10.01
N ARG A 130 -1.50 -23.27 -8.94
CA ARG A 130 -2.12 -24.60 -8.96
C ARG A 130 -3.35 -24.58 -8.07
N LEU A 131 -4.55 -24.62 -8.65
CA LEU A 131 -5.80 -24.60 -7.90
C LEU A 131 -6.58 -25.89 -8.17
N ALA A 132 -7.16 -26.48 -7.12
CA ALA A 132 -7.97 -27.69 -7.22
C ALA A 132 -9.26 -27.51 -6.42
N CYS A 133 -10.40 -27.91 -7.00
CA CYS A 133 -11.69 -27.84 -6.31
C CYS A 133 -12.63 -29.00 -6.69
N GLY A 134 -13.67 -29.18 -5.87
CA GLY A 134 -14.83 -30.00 -6.23
C GLY A 134 -15.72 -29.34 -7.29
N HIS A 135 -16.75 -30.05 -7.75
CA HIS A 135 -17.79 -29.47 -8.63
C HIS A 135 -18.60 -28.35 -7.96
N ASP A 136 -18.60 -28.30 -6.63
CA ASP A 136 -19.21 -27.23 -5.83
C ASP A 136 -18.32 -25.97 -5.73
N GLY A 137 -17.15 -25.96 -6.37
CA GLY A 137 -16.22 -24.84 -6.38
C GLY A 137 -15.39 -24.69 -5.11
N LYS A 138 -15.54 -25.56 -4.10
CA LYS A 138 -14.73 -25.48 -2.87
C LYS A 138 -13.30 -25.92 -3.14
N LEU A 139 -12.34 -25.03 -2.85
CA LEU A 139 -10.92 -25.29 -3.00
C LEU A 139 -10.47 -26.36 -2.02
N THR A 140 -9.89 -27.42 -2.57
CA THR A 140 -9.21 -28.48 -1.80
C THR A 140 -7.70 -28.25 -1.79
N ALA A 141 -7.16 -27.54 -2.79
CA ALA A 141 -5.74 -27.20 -2.86
C ALA A 141 -5.43 -25.83 -3.48
N MET A 142 -4.34 -25.24 -3.01
CA MET A 142 -3.81 -23.96 -3.47
C MET A 142 -2.27 -23.96 -3.47
N GLY A 143 -1.69 -23.91 -4.65
CA GLY A 143 -0.26 -23.76 -4.90
C GLY A 143 0.04 -22.41 -5.53
N HIS A 144 1.05 -21.71 -5.01
CA HIS A 144 1.57 -20.48 -5.58
C HIS A 144 3.09 -20.48 -5.48
N ASP A 145 3.75 -20.87 -6.55
CA ASP A 145 5.20 -20.90 -6.66
C ASP A 145 5.67 -19.68 -7.42
N SER A 146 6.62 -18.93 -6.87
CA SER A 146 7.14 -17.70 -7.49
C SER A 146 8.64 -17.75 -7.72
N LEU A 147 9.06 -17.15 -8.83
CA LEU A 147 10.44 -16.90 -9.19
C LEU A 147 10.64 -15.40 -9.34
N THR A 148 11.65 -14.87 -8.66
CA THR A 148 11.97 -13.44 -8.62
C THR A 148 13.47 -13.24 -8.81
N SER A 149 13.91 -11.99 -9.03
CA SER A 149 15.32 -11.68 -9.20
C SER A 149 15.79 -10.51 -8.34
N ASN A 150 17.06 -10.59 -7.91
CA ASN A 150 17.76 -9.47 -7.30
C ASN A 150 19.26 -9.53 -7.64
N THR A 151 20.03 -8.51 -7.27
CA THR A 151 21.48 -8.47 -7.45
C THR A 151 22.19 -9.50 -6.57
N PRO A 152 23.35 -10.03 -6.99
CA PRO A 152 24.11 -11.01 -6.20
C PRO A 152 24.37 -10.53 -4.76
N GLY A 153 24.12 -11.40 -3.78
CA GLY A 153 24.31 -11.12 -2.36
C GLY A 153 23.15 -10.39 -1.66
N GLU A 154 22.14 -9.93 -2.39
CA GLU A 154 20.93 -9.36 -1.80
C GLU A 154 19.96 -10.43 -1.34
N THR A 155 19.28 -10.18 -0.21
CA THR A 155 18.34 -11.13 0.41
C THR A 155 16.88 -10.73 0.22
N TYR A 156 16.61 -9.49 -0.21
CA TYR A 156 15.25 -9.07 -0.53
C TYR A 156 14.74 -9.85 -1.75
N PHE A 157 13.52 -10.37 -1.62
CA PHE A 157 12.75 -10.95 -2.71
C PHE A 157 11.37 -10.29 -2.75
N GLU A 158 10.74 -10.26 -3.92
CA GLU A 158 9.36 -9.81 -4.04
C GLU A 158 8.43 -10.88 -3.43
N PRO A 159 7.65 -10.58 -2.36
CA PRO A 159 6.92 -11.61 -1.62
C PRO A 159 5.57 -11.94 -2.29
N VAL A 160 5.62 -12.39 -3.55
CA VAL A 160 4.46 -12.62 -4.45
C VAL A 160 3.28 -13.32 -3.77
N GLY A 161 3.52 -14.46 -3.12
CA GLY A 161 2.48 -15.26 -2.46
C GLY A 161 1.86 -14.68 -1.18
N ILE A 162 2.27 -13.50 -0.69
CA ILE A 162 1.86 -13.01 0.63
C ILE A 162 0.33 -12.87 0.79
N GLY A 163 -0.39 -12.44 -0.25
CA GLY A 163 -1.85 -12.38 -0.26
C GLY A 163 -2.53 -13.76 -0.28
N THR A 164 -1.87 -14.75 -0.91
CA THR A 164 -2.37 -16.13 -1.02
C THR A 164 -2.55 -16.79 0.34
N HIS A 165 -1.68 -16.46 1.30
CA HIS A 165 -1.75 -16.99 2.68
C HIS A 165 -3.11 -16.70 3.36
N LEU A 166 -3.71 -15.54 3.05
CA LEU A 166 -4.83 -14.97 3.81
C LEU A 166 -6.16 -14.99 3.07
N LEU A 167 -6.16 -15.09 1.74
CA LEU A 167 -7.33 -14.68 0.97
C LEU A 167 -8.40 -15.76 0.84
N TYR A 168 -8.02 -16.99 0.49
CA TYR A 168 -8.98 -18.07 0.26
C TYR A 168 -8.60 -19.35 1.01
N ALA A 169 -9.64 -20.15 1.28
CA ALA A 169 -9.53 -21.48 1.85
C ALA A 169 -8.76 -22.47 0.95
N GLY A 170 -8.45 -23.63 1.51
CA GLY A 170 -7.81 -24.75 0.83
C GLY A 170 -6.97 -25.54 1.83
N GLU A 171 -7.25 -26.83 1.99
CA GLU A 171 -6.59 -27.65 3.01
C GLU A 171 -5.14 -28.02 2.63
N ASN A 172 -4.87 -28.16 1.32
CA ASN A 172 -3.57 -28.55 0.79
C ASN A 172 -2.89 -27.32 0.16
N ARG A 173 -1.87 -26.78 0.82
CA ARG A 173 -1.28 -25.48 0.48
C ARG A 173 0.23 -25.57 0.29
N SER A 174 0.73 -24.99 -0.81
CA SER A 174 2.17 -24.83 -1.07
C SER A 174 2.43 -23.44 -1.63
N ILE A 175 3.06 -22.56 -0.85
CA ILE A 175 3.43 -21.22 -1.28
C ILE A 175 4.95 -21.13 -1.20
N THR A 176 5.61 -20.92 -2.34
CA THR A 176 7.09 -20.91 -2.41
C THR A 176 7.60 -19.66 -3.12
N HIS A 177 8.75 -19.16 -2.65
CA HIS A 177 9.45 -18.04 -3.25
C HIS A 177 10.88 -18.47 -3.54
N ARG A 178 11.27 -18.34 -4.81
CA ARG A 178 12.64 -18.59 -5.28
C ARG A 178 13.23 -17.28 -5.75
N LEU A 179 14.43 -16.97 -5.24
CA LEU A 179 15.21 -15.80 -5.63
C LEU A 179 16.35 -16.25 -6.53
N ILE A 180 16.45 -15.63 -7.71
CA ILE A 180 17.59 -15.79 -8.62
C ILE A 180 18.47 -14.54 -8.53
N GLU A 181 19.78 -14.75 -8.48
CA GLU A 181 20.75 -13.67 -8.57
C GLU A 181 21.00 -13.30 -10.04
N LEU A 182 20.72 -12.05 -10.41
CA LEU A 182 20.97 -11.49 -11.74
C LEU A 182 21.67 -10.13 -11.61
N ASN A 183 22.59 -9.81 -12.52
CA ASN A 183 23.24 -8.50 -12.58
C ASN A 183 22.33 -7.44 -13.26
N LEU A 184 21.13 -7.23 -12.70
CA LEU A 184 20.19 -6.18 -13.10
C LEU A 184 20.18 -5.05 -12.05
N LEU A 185 19.33 -4.03 -12.22
CA LEU A 185 19.07 -3.04 -11.18
C LEU A 185 18.59 -3.73 -9.88
N LEU A 186 19.06 -3.24 -8.73
CA LEU A 186 18.63 -3.65 -7.39
C LEU A 186 17.11 -3.75 -7.32
N SER A 187 16.59 -4.89 -6.89
CA SER A 187 15.16 -5.03 -6.62
C SER A 187 14.86 -4.68 -5.17
N GLY A 188 13.72 -4.02 -4.96
CA GLY A 188 13.27 -3.56 -3.68
C GLY A 188 11.78 -3.28 -3.67
N SER A 189 11.31 -2.63 -2.62
CA SER A 189 9.88 -2.39 -2.43
C SER A 189 9.31 -1.37 -3.42
N MET A 190 8.18 -1.73 -4.00
CA MET A 190 7.26 -0.82 -4.67
C MET A 190 5.85 -1.08 -4.11
N ARG A 191 4.99 -0.05 -4.05
CA ARG A 191 3.66 -0.05 -3.38
C ARG A 191 2.96 -1.42 -3.41
N ALA A 192 2.64 -1.96 -2.23
CA ALA A 192 2.19 -3.34 -2.03
C ALA A 192 3.19 -4.39 -2.54
N PRO A 193 4.42 -4.48 -1.97
CA PRO A 193 5.35 -5.54 -2.31
C PRO A 193 4.71 -6.91 -2.11
N GLY A 194 4.70 -7.74 -3.15
CA GLY A 194 3.96 -8.99 -3.17
C GLY A 194 2.56 -8.81 -3.74
N GLU A 195 1.61 -8.23 -3.00
CA GLU A 195 0.20 -8.25 -3.39
C GLU A 195 -0.11 -7.50 -4.70
N ALA A 196 0.64 -6.45 -5.07
CA ALA A 196 0.40 -5.75 -6.35
C ALA A 196 0.54 -6.70 -7.57
N VAL A 197 1.53 -7.58 -7.55
CA VAL A 197 1.86 -8.50 -8.66
C VAL A 197 1.38 -9.92 -8.41
N GLY A 198 1.39 -10.40 -7.17
CA GLY A 198 0.94 -11.73 -6.80
C GLY A 198 -0.56 -11.93 -6.91
N MET A 199 -1.33 -10.86 -6.69
CA MET A 199 -2.78 -10.90 -6.91
C MET A 199 -3.13 -11.04 -8.38
N ILE A 200 -2.25 -10.66 -9.33
CA ILE A 200 -2.50 -10.90 -10.76
C ILE A 200 -2.58 -12.40 -11.02
N GLY A 201 -1.58 -13.17 -10.58
CA GLY A 201 -1.58 -14.61 -10.73
C GLY A 201 -2.79 -15.26 -10.03
N LEU A 202 -2.98 -14.94 -8.74
CA LEU A 202 -4.04 -15.56 -7.93
C LEU A 202 -5.45 -15.23 -8.46
N GLU A 203 -5.78 -13.97 -8.68
CA GLU A 203 -7.14 -13.54 -9.02
C GLU A 203 -7.53 -13.85 -10.47
N CYS A 204 -6.56 -13.89 -11.39
CA CYS A 204 -6.82 -14.36 -12.75
C CYS A 204 -6.96 -15.89 -12.79
N ALA A 205 -6.17 -16.64 -12.02
CA ALA A 205 -6.35 -18.09 -11.89
C ALA A 205 -7.70 -18.47 -11.25
N MET A 206 -8.18 -17.67 -10.28
CA MET A 206 -9.54 -17.83 -9.74
C MET A 206 -10.63 -17.55 -10.79
N ASP A 207 -10.43 -16.58 -11.69
CA ASP A 207 -11.36 -16.31 -12.79
C ASP A 207 -11.36 -17.44 -13.84
N GLU A 208 -10.19 -18.01 -14.16
CA GLU A 208 -10.07 -19.21 -15.01
C GLU A 208 -10.75 -20.44 -14.38
N LEU A 209 -10.61 -20.62 -13.05
CA LEU A 209 -11.26 -21.70 -12.34
C LEU A 209 -12.78 -21.55 -12.37
N ALA A 210 -13.29 -20.32 -12.15
CA ALA A 210 -14.71 -20.01 -12.21
C ALA A 210 -15.28 -20.31 -13.61
N GLU A 211 -14.54 -19.93 -14.66
CA GLU A 211 -14.91 -20.25 -16.04
C GLU A 211 -14.99 -21.77 -16.29
N LYS A 212 -13.96 -22.54 -15.88
CA LYS A 212 -13.99 -24.00 -16.03
C LYS A 212 -15.15 -24.67 -15.31
N LEU A 213 -15.59 -24.10 -14.19
CA LEU A 213 -16.75 -24.56 -13.44
C LEU A 213 -18.09 -24.11 -14.03
N GLY A 214 -18.09 -23.14 -14.94
CA GLY A 214 -19.32 -22.44 -15.35
C GLY A 214 -19.97 -21.67 -14.19
N MET A 215 -19.15 -21.19 -13.25
CA MET A 215 -19.59 -20.51 -12.03
C MET A 215 -19.32 -19.00 -12.15
N ASP A 216 -20.17 -18.19 -11.52
CA ASP A 216 -19.89 -16.76 -11.40
C ASP A 216 -18.62 -16.54 -10.54
N PRO A 217 -17.67 -15.68 -10.98
CA PRO A 217 -16.40 -15.49 -10.28
C PRO A 217 -16.54 -14.83 -8.91
N ILE A 218 -17.64 -14.12 -8.61
CA ILE A 218 -17.93 -13.61 -7.26
C ILE A 218 -18.37 -14.77 -6.36
N GLU A 219 -19.22 -15.65 -6.86
CA GLU A 219 -19.70 -16.79 -6.08
C GLU A 219 -18.58 -17.77 -5.73
N LEU A 220 -17.66 -18.03 -6.67
CA LEU A 220 -16.47 -18.84 -6.37
C LEU A 220 -15.64 -18.25 -5.23
N ARG A 221 -15.46 -16.92 -5.19
CA ARG A 221 -14.74 -16.22 -4.12
C ARG A 221 -15.49 -16.31 -2.79
N ARG A 222 -16.82 -16.18 -2.81
CA ARG A 222 -17.68 -16.28 -1.62
C ARG A 222 -17.59 -17.66 -0.97
N ILE A 223 -17.74 -18.72 -1.76
CA ILE A 223 -17.70 -20.11 -1.26
C ILE A 223 -16.33 -20.43 -0.64
N ASN A 224 -15.28 -19.77 -1.11
CA ASN A 224 -13.91 -19.95 -0.64
C ASN A 224 -13.44 -18.89 0.36
N ASP A 225 -14.35 -18.09 0.93
CA ASP A 225 -14.05 -17.10 1.97
C ASP A 225 -13.83 -17.81 3.33
N PRO A 226 -12.60 -17.94 3.84
CA PRO A 226 -12.34 -18.70 5.06
C PRO A 226 -12.80 -17.94 6.31
N SER A 227 -13.34 -18.68 7.29
CA SER A 227 -13.77 -18.13 8.58
C SER A 227 -12.59 -17.84 9.54
N LYS A 228 -11.42 -18.40 9.29
CA LYS A 228 -10.17 -18.23 10.04
C LYS A 228 -8.97 -18.24 9.10
N ASP A 229 -7.82 -17.73 9.55
CA ASP A 229 -6.58 -17.74 8.78
C ASP A 229 -6.20 -19.18 8.39
N PRO A 230 -6.14 -19.54 7.10
CA PRO A 230 -5.85 -20.91 6.66
C PRO A 230 -4.46 -21.40 7.04
N GLU A 231 -3.49 -20.49 7.21
CA GLU A 231 -2.13 -20.86 7.56
C GLU A 231 -1.93 -20.91 9.08
N LYS A 232 -2.34 -19.84 9.77
CA LYS A 232 -2.07 -19.66 11.21
C LYS A 232 -3.10 -20.34 12.11
N ASP A 233 -4.25 -20.71 11.56
CA ASP A 233 -5.36 -21.32 12.28
C ASP A 233 -5.93 -20.45 13.43
N VAL A 234 -5.91 -19.13 13.26
CA VAL A 234 -6.43 -18.13 14.20
C VAL A 234 -7.58 -17.33 13.57
N PRO A 235 -8.53 -16.79 14.35
CA PRO A 235 -9.59 -15.94 13.81
C PRO A 235 -9.00 -14.69 13.15
N TYR A 236 -9.68 -14.18 12.12
CA TYR A 236 -9.42 -12.83 11.64
C TYR A 236 -9.90 -11.82 12.67
N SER A 237 -9.15 -10.72 12.87
CA SER A 237 -9.59 -9.63 13.76
C SER A 237 -10.84 -8.93 13.22
N SER A 238 -10.91 -8.77 11.90
CA SER A 238 -12.08 -8.34 11.15
C SER A 238 -11.95 -8.83 9.71
N ARG A 239 -13.06 -9.21 9.08
CA ARG A 239 -13.09 -9.72 7.70
C ARG A 239 -14.40 -9.40 7.02
N SER A 240 -14.34 -8.53 6.00
CA SER A 240 -15.51 -8.03 5.27
C SER A 240 -15.42 -8.25 3.76
N LEU A 241 -14.67 -9.27 3.30
CA LEU A 241 -14.46 -9.56 1.88
C LEU A 241 -15.78 -9.80 1.14
N THR A 242 -16.59 -10.75 1.62
CA THR A 242 -17.88 -11.07 1.01
C THR A 242 -18.83 -9.87 0.97
N ARG A 243 -18.88 -9.07 2.05
CA ARG A 243 -19.66 -7.82 2.09
C ARG A 243 -19.18 -6.80 1.06
N ALA A 244 -17.87 -6.74 0.81
CA ALA A 244 -17.29 -5.83 -0.19
C ALA A 244 -17.66 -6.28 -1.60
N LEU A 245 -17.58 -7.58 -1.87
CA LEU A 245 -18.02 -8.17 -3.14
C LEU A 245 -19.51 -7.93 -3.41
N ASP A 246 -20.38 -8.10 -2.40
CA ASP A 246 -21.82 -7.84 -2.50
C ASP A 246 -22.11 -6.38 -2.88
N LEU A 247 -21.56 -5.44 -2.09
CA LEU A 247 -21.76 -4.02 -2.33
C LEU A 247 -21.18 -3.58 -3.68
N GLY A 248 -20.01 -4.13 -4.04
CA GLY A 248 -19.37 -3.82 -5.31
C GLY A 248 -20.17 -4.34 -6.49
N ALA A 249 -20.71 -5.56 -6.41
CA ALA A 249 -21.56 -6.13 -7.46
C ALA A 249 -22.82 -5.30 -7.68
N GLU A 250 -23.50 -4.90 -6.60
CA GLU A 250 -24.67 -4.03 -6.63
C GLU A 250 -24.34 -2.69 -7.29
N LYS A 251 -23.33 -1.98 -6.79
CA LYS A 251 -22.99 -0.63 -7.27
C LYS A 251 -22.43 -0.62 -8.69
N PHE A 252 -21.72 -1.67 -9.07
CA PHE A 252 -21.13 -1.77 -10.41
C PHE A 252 -22.15 -2.25 -11.46
N GLY A 253 -23.31 -2.77 -11.04
CA GLY A 253 -24.28 -3.39 -11.95
C GLY A 253 -23.75 -4.69 -12.56
N TRP A 254 -23.18 -5.56 -11.72
CA TRP A 254 -22.60 -6.84 -12.13
C TRP A 254 -23.62 -7.79 -12.76
N ASP A 255 -24.90 -7.65 -12.42
CA ASP A 255 -26.02 -8.36 -13.01
C ASP A 255 -26.14 -8.18 -14.53
N LYS A 256 -25.52 -7.13 -15.08
CA LYS A 256 -25.47 -6.83 -16.53
C LYS A 256 -24.28 -7.48 -17.24
N ARG A 257 -23.41 -8.21 -16.53
CA ARG A 257 -22.26 -8.86 -17.14
C ARG A 257 -22.72 -10.08 -17.94
N GLU A 258 -22.29 -10.14 -19.20
CA GLU A 258 -22.39 -11.35 -20.00
C GLU A 258 -21.32 -12.35 -19.55
N ALA A 259 -21.75 -13.53 -19.11
CA ALA A 259 -20.84 -14.56 -18.59
C ALA A 259 -19.91 -15.12 -19.67
N LYS A 260 -20.42 -15.28 -20.90
CA LYS A 260 -19.63 -15.73 -22.04
C LYS A 260 -18.80 -14.55 -22.59
N PRO A 261 -17.49 -14.72 -22.82
CA PRO A 261 -16.66 -13.68 -23.40
C PRO A 261 -17.10 -13.24 -24.80
N GLY A 262 -16.81 -12.00 -25.18
CA GLY A 262 -17.03 -11.51 -26.55
C GLY A 262 -18.46 -11.15 -26.92
N MET A 263 -19.39 -11.14 -25.95
CA MET A 263 -20.82 -11.00 -26.23
C MET A 263 -21.32 -9.56 -26.33
N ARG A 264 -20.66 -8.60 -25.66
CA ARG A 264 -21.07 -7.19 -25.68
C ARG A 264 -20.15 -6.39 -26.61
N ARG A 265 -20.76 -5.67 -27.55
CA ARG A 265 -20.06 -4.82 -28.52
C ARG A 265 -20.73 -3.45 -28.65
N GLU A 266 -19.93 -2.41 -28.72
CA GLU A 266 -20.35 -1.02 -28.97
C GLU A 266 -19.48 -0.42 -30.08
N GLY A 267 -20.00 -0.42 -31.31
CA GLY A 267 -19.22 -0.05 -32.49
C GLY A 267 -18.01 -0.97 -32.68
N GLU A 268 -16.81 -0.40 -32.74
CA GLU A 268 -15.54 -1.14 -32.85
C GLU A 268 -15.02 -1.70 -31.52
N TRP A 269 -15.73 -1.47 -30.40
CA TRP A 269 -15.26 -1.84 -29.08
C TRP A 269 -15.98 -3.07 -28.55
N LEU A 270 -15.23 -4.12 -28.25
CA LEU A 270 -15.69 -5.21 -27.40
C LEU A 270 -15.64 -4.77 -25.95
N VAL A 271 -16.73 -4.97 -25.21
CA VAL A 271 -16.86 -4.45 -23.84
C VAL A 271 -16.94 -5.62 -22.86
N GLY A 272 -16.11 -5.60 -21.83
CA GLY A 272 -16.07 -6.66 -20.82
C GLY A 272 -16.05 -6.13 -19.40
N MET A 273 -16.56 -6.93 -18.47
CA MET A 273 -16.51 -6.66 -17.03
C MET A 273 -15.71 -7.73 -16.30
N GLY A 274 -14.86 -7.30 -15.37
CA GLY A 274 -14.00 -8.14 -14.56
C GLY A 274 -14.04 -7.78 -13.08
N VAL A 275 -13.74 -8.76 -12.24
CA VAL A 275 -13.70 -8.62 -10.78
C VAL A 275 -12.42 -9.25 -10.23
N ALA A 276 -11.92 -8.69 -9.14
CA ALA A 276 -10.86 -9.27 -8.33
C ALA A 276 -11.01 -8.85 -6.86
N SER A 277 -10.63 -9.71 -5.93
CA SER A 277 -10.53 -9.42 -4.51
C SER A 277 -9.26 -8.60 -4.21
N ALA A 278 -9.28 -7.90 -3.08
CA ALA A 278 -8.16 -7.16 -2.53
C ALA A 278 -7.84 -7.67 -1.12
N VAL A 279 -6.55 -7.78 -0.82
CA VAL A 279 -6.05 -8.07 0.52
C VAL A 279 -4.73 -7.33 0.76
N ARG A 280 -4.52 -6.89 1.99
CA ARG A 280 -3.24 -6.39 2.47
C ARG A 280 -3.10 -6.72 3.96
N GLY A 281 -2.01 -7.37 4.35
CA GLY A 281 -1.72 -7.61 5.76
C GLY A 281 -1.67 -6.31 6.56
N ASN A 282 -2.13 -6.35 7.81
CA ASN A 282 -2.06 -5.22 8.73
C ASN A 282 -0.99 -5.48 9.78
N GLN A 283 -0.13 -4.49 10.03
CA GLN A 283 0.94 -4.57 11.01
C GLN A 283 1.01 -3.25 11.78
N LEU A 284 1.34 -3.33 13.06
CA LEU A 284 1.62 -2.16 13.88
C LEU A 284 3.12 -2.08 14.16
N MET A 285 3.75 -0.99 13.75
CA MET A 285 5.17 -0.74 14.00
C MET A 285 5.36 0.18 15.21
N GLN A 286 6.53 0.07 15.85
CA GLN A 286 6.91 0.96 16.94
C GLN A 286 6.92 2.41 16.46
N SER A 287 6.28 3.31 17.22
CA SER A 287 6.21 4.73 16.88
C SER A 287 5.99 5.59 18.12
N SER A 288 6.53 6.80 18.09
CA SER A 288 6.38 7.81 19.13
C SER A 288 5.94 9.16 18.55
N ALA A 289 5.23 9.93 19.37
CA ALA A 289 4.84 11.30 19.05
C ALA A 289 4.76 12.12 20.34
N LYS A 290 5.18 13.38 20.29
CA LYS A 290 5.08 14.33 21.39
C LYS A 290 4.00 15.35 21.07
N VAL A 291 3.15 15.64 22.05
CA VAL A 291 2.11 16.66 21.98
C VAL A 291 2.36 17.67 23.09
N GLU A 292 2.38 18.94 22.72
CA GLU A 292 2.61 20.08 23.60
C GLU A 292 1.40 21.01 23.50
N ILE A 293 0.82 21.40 24.64
CA ILE A 293 -0.19 22.46 24.72
C ILE A 293 0.49 23.70 25.30
N HIS A 294 0.48 24.78 24.53
CA HIS A 294 1.15 26.05 24.85
C HIS A 294 0.30 26.91 25.80
N PRO A 295 0.89 27.93 26.47
CA PRO A 295 0.17 28.83 27.38
C PRO A 295 -1.06 29.51 26.77
N ASP A 296 -1.06 29.75 25.45
CA ASP A 296 -2.18 30.38 24.74
C ASP A 296 -3.32 29.40 24.41
N GLY A 297 -3.14 28.10 24.72
CA GLY A 297 -4.07 27.01 24.42
C GLY A 297 -3.96 26.46 22.98
N SER A 298 -2.97 26.87 22.20
CA SER A 298 -2.60 26.18 20.96
C SER A 298 -1.80 24.90 21.25
N ALA A 299 -1.61 24.04 20.26
CA ALA A 299 -0.83 22.82 20.42
C ALA A 299 0.20 22.61 19.31
N THR A 300 1.28 21.89 19.64
CA THR A 300 2.24 21.34 18.67
C THR A 300 2.23 19.83 18.76
N VAL A 301 2.16 19.14 17.63
CA VAL A 301 2.40 17.69 17.53
C VAL A 301 3.70 17.47 16.75
N SER A 302 4.66 16.77 17.35
CA SER A 302 5.96 16.45 16.75
C SER A 302 6.20 14.95 16.66
N SER A 303 6.71 14.49 15.52
CA SER A 303 7.07 13.09 15.28
C SER A 303 7.99 12.97 14.06
N ALA A 304 8.94 12.04 14.07
CA ALA A 304 9.74 11.71 12.89
C ALA A 304 8.92 11.00 11.78
N MET A 305 7.59 10.87 11.96
CA MET A 305 6.66 10.37 10.95
C MET A 305 6.69 11.25 9.69
N THR A 306 6.40 10.68 8.53
CA THR A 306 6.45 11.37 7.24
C THR A 306 5.07 11.54 6.61
N ASP A 307 4.94 12.54 5.74
CA ASP A 307 3.81 12.65 4.82
C ASP A 307 4.32 12.66 3.38
N ILE A 308 4.01 11.59 2.66
CA ILE A 308 4.47 11.37 1.28
C ILE A 308 3.37 11.67 0.26
N GLY A 309 2.37 12.47 0.66
CA GLY A 309 1.10 12.65 -0.02
C GLY A 309 -0.03 11.77 0.53
N THR A 310 0.22 11.06 1.63
CA THR A 310 -0.75 10.18 2.30
C THR A 310 -1.76 10.94 3.14
N GLY A 311 -1.41 12.15 3.59
CA GLY A 311 -2.25 12.99 4.47
C GLY A 311 -1.97 12.77 5.96
N SER A 312 -0.78 12.26 6.32
CA SER A 312 -0.31 12.09 7.70
C SER A 312 -0.43 13.39 8.50
N TYR A 313 -0.07 14.54 7.93
CA TYR A 313 -0.22 15.85 8.58
C TYR A 313 -1.67 16.07 9.04
N THR A 314 -2.63 15.80 8.16
CA THR A 314 -4.05 16.04 8.42
C THR A 314 -4.61 15.08 9.46
N ILE A 315 -4.38 13.76 9.30
CA ILE A 315 -5.00 12.78 10.20
C ILE A 315 -4.44 12.86 11.62
N LEU A 316 -3.15 13.18 11.78
CA LEU A 316 -2.54 13.31 13.11
C LEU A 316 -3.04 14.57 13.83
N ALA A 317 -3.18 15.69 13.10
CA ALA A 317 -3.81 16.91 13.63
C ALA A 317 -5.28 16.66 14.02
N GLN A 318 -6.03 15.92 13.20
CA GLN A 318 -7.42 15.54 13.50
C GLN A 318 -7.53 14.67 14.75
N ILE A 319 -6.65 13.69 14.93
CA ILE A 319 -6.62 12.85 16.14
C ILE A 319 -6.38 13.72 17.39
N ALA A 320 -5.37 14.60 17.35
CA ALA A 320 -5.09 15.49 18.48
C ALA A 320 -6.24 16.47 18.76
N SER A 321 -6.84 17.05 17.71
CA SER A 321 -7.99 17.95 17.80
C SER A 321 -9.20 17.28 18.45
N GLU A 322 -9.53 16.07 18.03
CA GLU A 322 -10.68 15.31 18.54
C GLU A 322 -10.54 15.01 20.04
N ILE A 323 -9.35 14.58 20.49
CA ILE A 323 -9.13 14.15 21.87
C ILE A 323 -8.98 15.35 22.81
N LEU A 324 -8.27 16.40 22.37
CA LEU A 324 -7.96 17.56 23.19
C LEU A 324 -9.01 18.67 23.07
N GLY A 325 -9.96 18.57 22.15
CA GLY A 325 -10.96 19.60 21.88
C GLY A 325 -10.37 20.93 21.38
N ILE A 326 -9.10 20.95 20.96
CA ILE A 326 -8.42 22.13 20.41
C ILE A 326 -8.78 22.22 18.92
N PRO A 327 -9.26 23.37 18.41
CA PRO A 327 -9.54 23.52 16.98
C PRO A 327 -8.31 23.19 16.13
N VAL A 328 -8.49 22.44 15.05
CA VAL A 328 -7.38 21.90 14.24
C VAL A 328 -6.46 23.00 13.69
N GLU A 329 -7.00 24.19 13.40
CA GLU A 329 -6.26 25.36 12.96
C GLU A 329 -5.32 25.95 14.01
N ARG A 330 -5.49 25.57 15.29
CA ARG A 330 -4.59 25.91 16.40
C ARG A 330 -3.60 24.79 16.72
N ILE A 331 -3.50 23.77 15.87
CA ILE A 331 -2.55 22.67 16.00
C ILE A 331 -1.47 22.82 14.94
N THR A 332 -0.24 23.05 15.39
CA THR A 332 0.96 23.06 14.53
C THR A 332 1.53 21.65 14.44
N MET A 333 1.83 21.20 13.23
CA MET A 333 2.44 19.89 12.99
C MET A 333 3.92 20.03 12.62
N SER A 334 4.79 19.30 13.33
CA SER A 334 6.20 19.06 12.97
C SER A 334 6.38 17.60 12.62
N LEU A 335 6.64 17.31 11.34
CA LEU A 335 6.84 15.94 10.85
C LEU A 335 8.15 15.84 10.06
N GLY A 336 8.69 14.62 10.02
CA GLY A 336 9.82 14.25 9.17
C GLY A 336 11.16 14.79 9.64
N ASP A 337 11.36 15.00 10.95
CA ASP A 337 12.64 15.41 11.52
C ASP A 337 13.14 14.34 12.49
N THR A 338 14.37 13.86 12.34
CA THR A 338 14.92 12.84 13.25
C THR A 338 15.27 13.37 14.63
N ASN A 339 15.20 14.69 14.85
CA ASN A 339 15.24 15.26 16.20
C ASN A 339 13.90 15.17 16.93
N ASP A 340 12.80 14.95 16.20
CA ASP A 340 11.48 14.68 16.79
C ASP A 340 11.39 13.21 17.25
N PRO A 341 10.39 12.84 18.08
CA PRO A 341 10.26 11.46 18.57
C PRO A 341 10.29 10.41 17.44
N PRO A 342 11.02 9.29 17.60
CA PRO A 342 11.19 8.29 16.55
C PRO A 342 9.85 7.70 16.13
N ALA A 343 9.64 7.54 14.82
CA ALA A 343 8.41 7.02 14.27
C ALA A 343 8.64 5.84 13.33
N ALA A 344 7.57 5.10 13.07
CA ALA A 344 7.60 3.97 12.14
C ALA A 344 7.87 4.36 10.67
N GLY A 345 7.71 5.65 10.33
CA GLY A 345 7.76 6.15 8.96
C GLY A 345 6.63 5.63 8.06
N SER A 346 6.77 5.85 6.75
CA SER A 346 5.77 5.51 5.75
C SER A 346 6.15 4.27 4.93
N GLY A 347 5.81 3.07 5.45
CA GLY A 347 5.97 1.78 4.76
C GLY A 347 4.86 0.81 5.15
N GLY A 348 4.70 -0.29 4.41
CA GLY A 348 3.80 -1.43 4.72
C GLY A 348 2.36 -1.08 5.10
N SER A 349 1.89 0.12 4.74
CA SER A 349 0.62 0.71 5.18
C SER A 349 0.41 0.85 6.69
N TRP A 350 1.44 0.73 7.53
CA TRP A 350 1.32 0.86 8.99
C TRP A 350 1.29 2.30 9.50
N GLY A 351 1.81 3.26 8.71
CA GLY A 351 2.14 4.61 9.17
C GLY A 351 0.99 5.35 9.90
N ALA A 352 -0.22 5.33 9.33
CA ALA A 352 -1.39 5.98 9.92
C ALA A 352 -1.79 5.36 11.26
N ALA A 353 -1.81 4.02 11.35
CA ALA A 353 -2.16 3.29 12.56
C ALA A 353 -1.11 3.50 13.67
N SER A 354 0.17 3.37 13.32
CA SER A 354 1.29 3.53 14.26
C SER A 354 1.41 4.96 14.79
N ALA A 355 1.60 5.94 13.92
CA ALA A 355 1.78 7.33 14.35
C ALA A 355 0.50 7.90 14.96
N GLY A 356 -0.67 7.54 14.42
CA GLY A 356 -1.97 7.95 14.96
C GLY A 356 -2.20 7.41 16.38
N SER A 357 -1.82 6.16 16.65
CA SER A 357 -1.91 5.59 17.99
C SER A 357 -0.95 6.26 18.97
N ALA A 358 0.25 6.63 18.53
CA ALA A 358 1.19 7.37 19.37
C ALA A 358 0.64 8.76 19.75
N VAL A 359 0.05 9.49 18.79
CA VAL A 359 -0.62 10.77 19.06
C VAL A 359 -1.82 10.58 19.99
N TYR A 360 -2.64 9.55 19.76
CA TYR A 360 -3.77 9.21 20.64
C TYR A 360 -3.31 9.06 22.10
N LEU A 361 -2.30 8.22 22.34
CA LEU A 361 -1.80 7.96 23.68
C LEU A 361 -1.20 9.21 24.34
N ALA A 362 -0.49 10.06 23.57
CA ALA A 362 -0.02 11.35 24.07
C ALA A 362 -1.17 12.26 24.51
N CYS A 363 -2.24 12.32 23.72
CA CYS A 363 -3.39 13.15 24.00
C CYS A 363 -4.20 12.66 25.22
N GLU A 364 -4.33 11.35 25.42
CA GLU A 364 -4.95 10.77 26.63
C GLU A 364 -4.20 11.20 27.91
N MET A 365 -2.86 11.16 27.88
CA MET A 365 -2.05 11.63 29.01
C MET A 365 -2.24 13.14 29.29
N LEU A 366 -2.39 13.95 28.23
CA LEU A 366 -2.68 15.38 28.38
C LEU A 366 -4.09 15.63 28.90
N ARG A 367 -5.07 14.86 28.43
CA ARG A 367 -6.45 14.89 28.91
C ARG A 367 -6.53 14.62 30.42
N GLN A 368 -5.78 13.63 30.92
CA GLN A 368 -5.64 13.38 32.36
C GLN A 368 -5.05 14.57 33.13
N LYS A 369 -4.03 15.22 32.59
CA LYS A 369 -3.44 16.43 33.19
C LYS A 369 -4.44 17.58 33.25
N LEU A 370 -5.24 17.78 32.20
CA LEU A 370 -6.29 18.79 32.14
C LEU A 370 -7.42 18.52 33.15
N ALA A 371 -7.87 17.27 33.25
CA ALA A 371 -8.88 16.86 34.24
C ALA A 371 -8.41 17.16 35.66
N LYS A 372 -7.16 16.76 35.97
CA LYS A 372 -6.52 17.04 37.26
C LYS A 372 -6.40 18.53 37.54
N ALA A 373 -5.99 19.34 36.56
CA ALA A 373 -5.86 20.79 36.71
C ALA A 373 -7.22 21.47 36.94
N MET A 374 -8.29 20.96 36.31
CA MET A 374 -9.66 21.46 36.50
C MET A 374 -10.29 20.97 37.81
N GLY A 375 -9.74 19.92 38.43
CA GLY A 375 -10.26 19.28 39.64
C GLY A 375 -11.52 18.47 39.38
N VAL A 376 -11.61 17.80 38.22
CA VAL A 376 -12.73 16.92 37.85
C VAL A 376 -12.23 15.51 37.53
N ASP A 377 -13.13 14.55 37.54
CA ASP A 377 -12.85 13.21 37.03
C ASP A 377 -12.66 13.22 35.50
N GLU A 378 -11.78 12.37 34.98
CA GLU A 378 -11.49 12.30 33.54
C GLU A 378 -12.74 11.92 32.73
N ASP A 379 -13.53 10.99 33.23
CA ASP A 379 -14.78 10.55 32.60
C ASP A 379 -15.86 11.66 32.59
N GLY A 380 -15.75 12.62 33.52
CA GLY A 380 -16.63 13.78 33.62
C GLY A 380 -16.16 14.99 32.80
N LEU A 381 -14.98 14.93 32.17
CA LEU A 381 -14.41 16.03 31.40
C LEU A 381 -14.86 15.99 29.93
N THR A 382 -15.40 17.08 29.42
CA THR A 382 -15.57 17.30 27.98
C THR A 382 -14.58 18.36 27.52
N LEU A 383 -13.79 18.05 26.49
CA LEU A 383 -12.91 19.00 25.82
C LEU A 383 -13.52 19.38 24.48
N LYS A 384 -13.77 20.67 24.25
CA LYS A 384 -14.43 21.14 23.03
C LYS A 384 -14.14 22.62 22.75
N ASP A 385 -13.88 22.96 21.49
CA ASP A 385 -13.68 24.33 21.00
C ASP A 385 -12.70 25.16 21.85
N GLY A 386 -11.61 24.53 22.32
CA GLY A 386 -10.58 25.14 23.17
C GLY A 386 -10.95 25.25 24.65
N ASN A 387 -12.03 24.60 25.09
CA ASN A 387 -12.54 24.66 26.46
C ASN A 387 -12.56 23.29 27.13
N ALA A 388 -12.39 23.30 28.45
CA ALA A 388 -12.63 22.19 29.36
C ALA A 388 -13.94 22.42 30.11
N ILE A 389 -14.85 21.44 30.03
CA ILE A 389 -16.20 21.48 30.57
C ILE A 389 -16.39 20.29 31.51
N GLY A 390 -16.82 20.53 32.74
CA GLY A 390 -17.00 19.49 33.75
C GLY A 390 -17.49 20.09 35.05
N ASP A 391 -18.26 19.32 35.83
CA ASP A 391 -18.77 19.73 37.14
C ASP A 391 -19.48 21.12 37.11
N ASN A 392 -20.34 21.31 36.10
CA ASN A 392 -21.06 22.58 35.81
C ASN A 392 -20.16 23.81 35.62
N ARG A 393 -18.88 23.62 35.31
CA ARG A 393 -17.93 24.69 34.99
C ARG A 393 -17.45 24.57 33.55
N GLN A 394 -17.14 25.71 32.95
CA GLN A 394 -16.44 25.81 31.68
C GLN A 394 -15.27 26.77 31.86
N VAL A 395 -14.08 26.32 31.51
CA VAL A 395 -12.85 27.12 31.52
C VAL A 395 -12.08 26.89 30.23
N THR A 396 -11.25 27.85 29.84
CA THR A 396 -10.39 27.68 28.66
C THR A 396 -9.29 26.67 28.95
N ILE A 397 -8.87 25.89 27.95
CA ILE A 397 -7.70 24.99 28.09
C ILE A 397 -6.46 25.80 28.46
N ALA A 398 -6.28 26.99 27.88
CA ALA A 398 -5.20 27.92 28.20
C ALA A 398 -5.08 28.21 29.72
N SER A 399 -6.21 28.38 30.41
CA SER A 399 -6.22 28.64 31.86
C SER A 399 -5.81 27.45 32.73
N LEU A 400 -5.73 26.24 32.17
CA LEU A 400 -5.40 25.01 32.89
C LEU A 400 -3.94 24.57 32.72
N VAL A 401 -3.19 25.17 31.79
CA VAL A 401 -1.85 24.66 31.39
C VAL A 401 -0.68 25.47 31.93
N GLY A 402 -0.90 26.66 32.50
CA GLY A 402 0.17 27.51 33.03
C GLY A 402 1.19 27.87 31.94
N ASP A 403 2.46 27.52 32.16
CA ASP A 403 3.55 27.72 31.18
C ASP A 403 3.53 26.70 30.02
N GLY A 404 2.54 25.80 30.00
CA GLY A 404 2.36 24.74 29.01
C GLY A 404 2.52 23.35 29.61
N ILE A 405 1.95 22.35 28.92
CA ILE A 405 2.06 20.94 29.31
C ILE A 405 2.39 20.09 28.09
N GLU A 406 3.16 19.02 28.29
CA GLU A 406 3.53 18.09 27.23
C GLU A 406 3.35 16.63 27.63
N ALA A 407 3.21 15.74 26.64
CA ALA A 407 3.27 14.31 26.82
C ALA A 407 3.82 13.62 25.56
N THR A 408 4.52 12.50 25.75
CA THR A 408 5.04 11.67 24.66
C THR A 408 4.35 10.32 24.70
N GLY A 409 3.57 10.02 23.66
CA GLY A 409 2.90 8.73 23.49
C GLY A 409 3.77 7.77 22.68
N GLU A 410 3.74 6.51 23.06
CA GLU A 410 4.49 5.44 22.40
C GLU A 410 3.61 4.23 22.14
N ILE A 411 3.72 3.66 20.95
CA ILE A 411 3.06 2.41 20.57
C ILE A 411 4.11 1.38 20.12
N LYS A 412 3.84 0.11 20.36
CA LYS A 412 4.64 -1.03 19.90
C LYS A 412 3.73 -2.21 19.52
N PRO A 413 4.20 -3.12 18.65
CA PRO A 413 3.49 -4.36 18.35
C PRO A 413 3.08 -5.10 19.65
N GLY A 414 1.84 -5.57 19.68
CA GLY A 414 1.21 -6.17 20.87
C GLY A 414 0.93 -7.67 20.72
N LYS A 415 0.40 -8.29 21.78
CA LYS A 415 0.03 -9.73 21.76
C LYS A 415 -1.09 -10.05 20.76
N GLN A 416 -1.95 -9.08 20.44
CA GLN A 416 -3.09 -9.26 19.54
C GLN A 416 -2.70 -9.67 18.11
N GLU A 417 -1.50 -9.28 17.64
CA GLU A 417 -0.97 -9.72 16.34
C GLU A 417 -0.68 -11.23 16.26
N LYS A 418 -0.63 -11.91 17.42
CA LYS A 418 -0.45 -13.37 17.53
C LYS A 418 -1.77 -14.11 17.73
N GLU A 419 -2.76 -13.46 18.34
CA GLU A 419 -4.06 -14.06 18.67
C GLU A 419 -5.06 -13.93 17.51
N THR A 420 -4.83 -12.97 16.61
CA THR A 420 -5.70 -12.70 15.46
C THR A 420 -4.88 -12.51 14.19
N SER A 421 -5.46 -12.88 13.06
CA SER A 421 -4.92 -12.52 11.74
C SER A 421 -5.51 -11.19 11.29
N GLN A 422 -4.64 -10.19 11.11
CA GLN A 422 -5.07 -8.84 10.81
C GLN A 422 -4.74 -8.49 9.36
N ALA A 423 -5.77 -8.14 8.60
CA ALA A 423 -5.63 -7.69 7.23
C ALA A 423 -6.76 -6.73 6.86
N SER A 424 -6.50 -5.86 5.91
CA SER A 424 -7.54 -5.11 5.20
C SER A 424 -7.98 -5.92 3.98
N PHE A 425 -9.27 -5.85 3.67
CA PHE A 425 -9.89 -6.60 2.56
C PHE A 425 -10.67 -5.66 1.65
N GLY A 426 -10.96 -6.11 0.45
CA GLY A 426 -11.81 -5.37 -0.47
C GLY A 426 -12.00 -6.11 -1.79
N CYS A 427 -12.45 -5.37 -2.79
CA CYS A 427 -12.58 -5.86 -4.14
C CYS A 427 -12.50 -4.71 -5.15
N HIS A 428 -12.23 -5.08 -6.39
CA HIS A 428 -12.16 -4.21 -7.55
C HIS A 428 -13.06 -4.76 -8.65
N PHE A 429 -13.79 -3.86 -9.30
CA PHE A 429 -14.57 -4.11 -10.50
C PHE A 429 -14.08 -3.18 -11.61
N ALA A 430 -13.94 -3.71 -12.82
CA ALA A 430 -13.51 -2.93 -13.98
C ALA A 430 -14.40 -3.23 -15.19
N GLU A 431 -14.65 -2.21 -16.00
CA GLU A 431 -15.19 -2.35 -17.35
C GLU A 431 -14.17 -1.79 -18.33
N VAL A 432 -13.87 -2.56 -19.37
CA VAL A 432 -12.91 -2.17 -20.40
C VAL A 432 -13.54 -2.24 -21.78
N GLY A 433 -13.03 -1.43 -22.70
CA GLY A 433 -13.22 -1.60 -24.13
C GLY A 433 -11.93 -2.13 -24.76
N VAL A 434 -12.04 -3.13 -25.64
CA VAL A 434 -10.97 -3.61 -26.51
C VAL A 434 -11.35 -3.30 -27.95
N ASN A 435 -10.56 -2.49 -28.64
CA ASN A 435 -10.83 -2.14 -30.04
C ASN A 435 -10.56 -3.34 -30.95
N THR A 436 -11.54 -3.73 -31.77
CA THR A 436 -11.45 -4.91 -32.65
C THR A 436 -10.46 -4.75 -33.80
N VAL A 437 -10.06 -3.51 -34.12
CA VAL A 437 -9.15 -3.19 -35.23
C VAL A 437 -7.72 -3.07 -34.74
N THR A 438 -7.51 -2.31 -33.66
CA THR A 438 -6.16 -1.95 -33.19
C THR A 438 -5.69 -2.83 -32.03
N GLY A 439 -6.58 -3.54 -31.35
CA GLY A 439 -6.30 -4.23 -30.09
C GLY A 439 -6.07 -3.30 -28.91
N GLU A 440 -6.28 -2.00 -29.07
CA GLU A 440 -6.15 -1.04 -27.97
C GLU A 440 -7.16 -1.33 -26.87
N VAL A 441 -6.68 -1.27 -25.62
CA VAL A 441 -7.52 -1.38 -24.43
C VAL A 441 -7.72 0.00 -23.81
N ARG A 442 -8.95 0.30 -23.40
CA ARG A 442 -9.27 1.47 -22.57
C ARG A 442 -10.16 1.07 -21.41
N VAL A 443 -9.79 1.47 -20.20
CA VAL A 443 -10.66 1.32 -19.03
C VAL A 443 -11.79 2.35 -19.15
N ARG A 444 -13.03 1.92 -19.04
CA ARG A 444 -14.23 2.78 -19.17
C ARG A 444 -14.76 3.25 -17.83
N ARG A 445 -14.68 2.39 -16.81
CA ARG A 445 -15.02 2.69 -15.41
C ARG A 445 -14.39 1.64 -14.50
N MET A 446 -14.15 2.02 -13.26
CA MET A 446 -13.62 1.12 -12.24
C MET A 446 -14.18 1.49 -10.87
N LEU A 447 -14.45 0.49 -10.04
CA LEU A 447 -14.98 0.66 -8.70
C LEU A 447 -14.16 -0.17 -7.71
N GLY A 448 -13.82 0.41 -6.57
CA GLY A 448 -13.20 -0.27 -5.44
C GLY A 448 -14.09 -0.21 -4.20
N VAL A 449 -14.25 -1.34 -3.50
CA VAL A 449 -14.90 -1.39 -2.18
C VAL A 449 -13.91 -1.92 -1.17
N PHE A 450 -13.69 -1.19 -0.07
CA PHE A 450 -12.61 -1.50 0.88
C PHE A 450 -13.09 -1.53 2.32
N ALA A 451 -12.56 -2.47 3.09
CA ALA A 451 -12.68 -2.58 4.53
C ALA A 451 -11.27 -2.55 5.14
N ALA A 452 -10.94 -1.42 5.77
CA ALA A 452 -9.61 -1.14 6.30
C ALA A 452 -9.70 -0.62 7.75
N GLY A 453 -10.61 -1.20 8.55
CA GLY A 453 -10.93 -0.68 9.87
C GLY A 453 -11.46 0.76 9.81
N ARG A 454 -11.28 1.51 10.90
CA ARG A 454 -11.75 2.90 11.00
C ARG A 454 -11.04 3.78 9.97
N VAL A 455 -11.82 4.35 9.04
CA VAL A 455 -11.34 5.38 8.13
C VAL A 455 -11.18 6.70 8.90
N LEU A 456 -9.93 7.16 9.04
CA LEU A 456 -9.61 8.38 9.80
C LEU A 456 -10.03 9.67 9.09
N ASN A 457 -9.87 9.70 7.76
CA ASN A 457 -10.30 10.80 6.91
C ASN A 457 -10.74 10.25 5.56
N ALA A 458 -12.04 10.33 5.28
CA ALA A 458 -12.63 9.74 4.08
C ALA A 458 -12.08 10.34 2.77
N LYS A 459 -11.69 11.63 2.78
CA LYS A 459 -11.19 12.30 1.57
C LYS A 459 -9.79 11.82 1.22
N THR A 460 -8.85 11.81 2.16
CA THR A 460 -7.47 11.36 1.90
C THR A 460 -7.41 9.84 1.70
N ALA A 461 -8.20 9.06 2.45
CA ALA A 461 -8.34 7.63 2.23
C ALA A 461 -8.87 7.32 0.82
N ARG A 462 -9.89 8.07 0.35
CA ARG A 462 -10.39 7.96 -1.03
C ARG A 462 -9.29 8.25 -2.04
N SER A 463 -8.53 9.33 -1.87
CA SER A 463 -7.40 9.64 -2.76
C SER A 463 -6.34 8.53 -2.80
N GLN A 464 -6.04 7.89 -1.67
CA GLN A 464 -5.13 6.73 -1.63
C GLN A 464 -5.65 5.58 -2.50
N CYS A 465 -6.93 5.22 -2.37
CA CYS A 465 -7.54 4.16 -3.17
C CYS A 465 -7.55 4.51 -4.67
N LEU A 466 -7.94 5.72 -5.04
CA LEU A 466 -7.92 6.19 -6.43
C LEU A 466 -6.52 6.11 -7.04
N GLY A 467 -5.50 6.54 -6.30
CA GLY A 467 -4.11 6.43 -6.74
C GLY A 467 -3.65 4.98 -6.87
N GLY A 468 -4.11 4.07 -5.99
CA GLY A 468 -3.81 2.64 -6.09
C GLY A 468 -4.46 1.98 -7.30
N MET A 469 -5.72 2.31 -7.56
CA MET A 469 -6.47 1.84 -8.72
C MET A 469 -5.84 2.33 -10.03
N THR A 470 -5.43 3.61 -10.08
CA THR A 470 -4.68 4.18 -11.21
C THR A 470 -3.39 3.41 -11.46
N PHE A 471 -2.62 3.12 -10.41
CA PHE A 471 -1.39 2.33 -10.51
C PHE A 471 -1.66 0.90 -11.03
N GLY A 472 -2.80 0.31 -10.64
CA GLY A 472 -3.25 -0.98 -11.16
C GLY A 472 -3.58 -0.95 -12.65
N ILE A 473 -4.12 0.16 -13.18
CA ILE A 473 -4.33 0.34 -14.63
C ILE A 473 -2.99 0.31 -15.36
N GLY A 474 -1.99 1.06 -14.87
CA GLY A 474 -0.63 1.05 -15.43
C GLY A 474 0.01 -0.33 -15.41
N THR A 475 -0.08 -1.01 -14.26
CA THR A 475 0.41 -2.39 -14.09
C THR A 475 -0.23 -3.37 -15.08
N ALA A 476 -1.53 -3.21 -15.36
CA ALA A 476 -2.24 -4.10 -16.28
C ALA A 476 -1.93 -3.80 -17.75
N LEU A 477 -1.70 -2.53 -18.13
CA LEU A 477 -1.74 -2.10 -19.54
C LEU A 477 -0.41 -1.59 -20.12
N THR A 478 0.48 -1.02 -19.31
CA THR A 478 1.59 -0.21 -19.88
C THR A 478 2.94 -0.31 -19.16
N GLU A 479 2.96 -0.57 -17.86
CA GLU A 479 4.19 -0.46 -17.06
C GLU A 479 5.11 -1.69 -17.21
N ASP A 480 6.26 -1.50 -17.86
CA ASP A 480 7.32 -2.49 -18.04
C ASP A 480 8.70 -1.80 -18.08
N LEU A 481 9.62 -2.22 -17.21
CA LEU A 481 11.04 -1.85 -17.31
C LEU A 481 11.79 -2.85 -18.20
N ILE A 482 12.13 -2.38 -19.40
CA ILE A 482 12.74 -3.18 -20.45
C ILE A 482 14.26 -3.20 -20.26
N HIS A 483 14.82 -4.40 -20.07
CA HIS A 483 16.25 -4.62 -19.99
C HIS A 483 16.79 -5.16 -21.31
N ASP A 484 17.87 -4.57 -21.83
CA ASP A 484 18.61 -5.13 -22.97
C ASP A 484 19.32 -6.42 -22.53
N GLN A 485 18.89 -7.57 -23.05
CA GLN A 485 19.42 -8.88 -22.66
C GLN A 485 20.93 -9.05 -22.90
N ARG A 486 21.55 -8.24 -23.76
CA ARG A 486 22.99 -8.31 -24.05
C ARG A 486 23.84 -7.59 -23.00
N THR A 487 23.28 -6.56 -22.36
CA THR A 487 24.03 -5.65 -21.49
C THR A 487 23.46 -5.49 -20.09
N GLY A 488 22.21 -5.90 -19.86
CA GLY A 488 21.47 -5.68 -18.61
C GLY A 488 21.01 -4.23 -18.39
N LYS A 489 21.27 -3.32 -19.33
CA LYS A 489 20.88 -1.91 -19.20
C LYS A 489 19.39 -1.71 -19.44
N LEU A 490 18.80 -0.75 -18.73
CA LEU A 490 17.44 -0.28 -19.00
C LEU A 490 17.41 0.55 -20.29
N VAL A 491 16.55 0.17 -21.23
CA VAL A 491 16.39 0.90 -22.49
C VAL A 491 15.41 2.07 -22.34
N ASN A 492 14.29 1.86 -21.64
CA ASN A 492 13.20 2.82 -21.47
C ASN A 492 13.25 3.59 -20.14
N ARG A 493 14.40 4.16 -19.82
CA ARG A 493 14.73 4.70 -18.49
C ARG A 493 14.32 6.16 -18.27
N ASP A 494 13.16 6.56 -18.76
CA ASP A 494 12.58 7.87 -18.55
C ASP A 494 11.04 7.82 -18.57
N LEU A 495 10.38 8.95 -18.35
CA LEU A 495 8.91 9.04 -18.31
C LEU A 495 8.26 9.14 -19.70
N ALA A 496 9.06 9.15 -20.77
CA ALA A 496 8.55 9.11 -22.14
C ALA A 496 8.40 7.66 -22.61
N GLU A 497 9.37 6.79 -22.32
CA GLU A 497 9.35 5.38 -22.74
C GLU A 497 8.87 4.40 -21.66
N TYR A 498 8.95 4.76 -20.36
CA TYR A 498 8.25 4.05 -19.29
C TYR A 498 6.87 4.69 -19.07
N HIS A 499 5.84 4.06 -19.65
CA HIS A 499 4.49 4.61 -19.66
C HIS A 499 3.74 4.35 -18.35
N VAL A 500 3.69 5.38 -17.50
CA VAL A 500 2.70 5.49 -16.42
C VAL A 500 1.36 5.98 -16.99
N PRO A 501 0.21 5.68 -16.34
CA PRO A 501 -1.08 6.18 -16.79
C PRO A 501 -1.11 7.71 -16.89
N VAL A 502 -1.59 8.22 -18.02
CA VAL A 502 -1.90 9.64 -18.19
C VAL A 502 -3.36 9.92 -17.85
N ASN A 503 -3.75 11.19 -17.77
CA ASN A 503 -5.12 11.59 -17.43
C ASN A 503 -6.17 10.97 -18.37
N ALA A 504 -5.83 10.84 -19.66
CA ALA A 504 -6.73 10.23 -20.66
C ALA A 504 -6.95 8.72 -20.47
N ASP A 505 -6.07 8.02 -19.75
CA ASP A 505 -6.18 6.57 -19.50
C ASP A 505 -7.08 6.24 -18.32
N VAL A 506 -7.34 7.23 -17.45
CA VAL A 506 -8.03 7.04 -16.17
C VAL A 506 -9.44 7.60 -16.25
N PRO A 507 -10.48 6.75 -16.36
CA PRO A 507 -11.86 7.22 -16.36
C PRO A 507 -12.30 7.64 -14.96
N GLN A 508 -13.58 7.96 -14.79
CA GLN A 508 -14.15 8.11 -13.46
C GLN A 508 -13.99 6.80 -12.66
N LEU A 509 -13.28 6.90 -11.54
CA LEU A 509 -13.10 5.82 -10.58
C LEU A 509 -13.98 6.08 -9.34
N GLU A 510 -14.60 5.02 -8.84
CA GLU A 510 -15.45 5.05 -7.65
C GLU A 510 -14.81 4.27 -6.50
N VAL A 511 -14.98 4.79 -5.29
CA VAL A 511 -14.42 4.19 -4.07
C VAL A 511 -15.48 4.22 -2.98
N HIS A 512 -15.74 3.06 -2.38
CA HIS A 512 -16.61 2.90 -1.23
C HIS A 512 -15.86 2.28 -0.08
N PHE A 513 -16.14 2.77 1.13
CA PHE A 513 -15.63 2.18 2.37
C PHE A 513 -16.77 1.47 3.08
N LEU A 514 -16.53 0.22 3.46
CA LEU A 514 -17.40 -0.45 4.41
C LEU A 514 -17.18 0.13 5.80
N ASP A 515 -18.26 0.28 6.56
CA ASP A 515 -18.14 0.57 7.98
C ASP A 515 -17.59 -0.68 8.69
N GLU A 516 -16.37 -0.52 9.21
CA GLU A 516 -15.61 -1.54 9.92
C GLU A 516 -14.80 -0.84 11.01
N ARG A 517 -14.78 -1.43 12.20
CA ARG A 517 -13.86 -1.05 13.28
C ARG A 517 -13.16 -2.30 13.74
N ASP A 518 -11.85 -2.21 13.90
CA ASP A 518 -11.05 -3.33 14.38
C ASP A 518 -10.42 -3.01 15.73
N ILE A 519 -11.05 -3.49 16.80
CA ILE A 519 -10.60 -3.25 18.18
C ILE A 519 -9.27 -3.95 18.50
N HIS A 520 -8.89 -4.96 17.71
CA HIS A 520 -7.65 -5.72 17.90
C HIS A 520 -6.46 -5.08 17.18
N ALA A 521 -6.72 -4.19 16.21
CA ALA A 521 -5.67 -3.58 15.38
C ALA A 521 -4.80 -2.58 16.15
N ASN A 522 -5.41 -1.65 16.89
CA ASN A 522 -4.75 -0.59 17.66
C ASN A 522 -5.80 0.29 18.36
N PRO A 523 -5.41 1.18 19.31
CA PRO A 523 -6.36 2.03 20.06
C PRO A 523 -7.27 2.93 19.21
N ILE A 524 -6.88 3.28 17.98
CA ILE A 524 -7.70 4.10 17.07
C ILE A 524 -8.54 3.26 16.10
N HIS A 525 -8.46 1.93 16.20
CA HIS A 525 -9.20 0.92 15.43
C HIS A 525 -9.00 0.98 13.91
N ALA A 526 -7.88 1.55 13.45
CA ALA A 526 -7.60 1.78 12.02
C ALA A 526 -6.69 0.70 11.44
N LYS A 527 -6.83 0.34 10.16
CA LYS A 527 -5.88 -0.52 9.45
C LYS A 527 -5.28 0.21 8.25
N GLY A 528 -4.22 -0.36 7.70
CA GLY A 528 -3.57 0.18 6.50
C GLY A 528 -4.47 0.16 5.26
N ILE A 529 -4.56 1.29 4.55
CA ILE A 529 -5.26 1.41 3.26
C ILE A 529 -4.34 1.83 2.10
N GLY A 530 -3.13 2.32 2.43
CA GLY A 530 -2.23 2.93 1.45
C GLY A 530 -1.83 1.99 0.31
N GLU A 531 -1.68 0.70 0.58
CA GLU A 531 -1.32 -0.32 -0.41
C GLU A 531 -2.50 -1.19 -0.84
N LEU A 532 -3.57 -1.27 -0.03
CA LEU A 532 -4.75 -2.06 -0.36
C LEU A 532 -5.38 -1.67 -1.70
N GLY A 533 -5.38 -0.37 -2.03
CA GLY A 533 -6.01 0.13 -3.25
C GLY A 533 -5.36 -0.30 -4.57
N ILE A 534 -4.14 -0.84 -4.55
CA ILE A 534 -3.50 -1.46 -5.74
C ILE A 534 -3.65 -2.99 -5.73
N SER A 535 -3.74 -3.62 -4.56
CA SER A 535 -3.90 -5.07 -4.40
C SER A 535 -5.19 -5.56 -5.06
N GLY A 536 -5.10 -6.19 -6.23
CA GLY A 536 -6.26 -6.67 -6.97
C GLY A 536 -6.80 -5.69 -8.02
N ALA A 537 -6.24 -4.49 -8.13
CA ALA A 537 -6.66 -3.51 -9.14
C ALA A 537 -6.35 -3.98 -10.57
N ALA A 538 -5.11 -4.42 -10.81
CA ALA A 538 -4.68 -4.95 -12.12
C ALA A 538 -5.46 -6.20 -12.57
N PRO A 539 -5.63 -7.27 -11.75
CA PRO A 539 -6.38 -8.45 -12.20
C PRO A 539 -7.84 -8.18 -12.54
N ALA A 540 -8.51 -7.20 -11.91
CA ALA A 540 -9.87 -6.83 -12.31
C ALA A 540 -9.91 -6.31 -13.76
N VAL A 541 -8.91 -5.52 -14.17
CA VAL A 541 -8.73 -5.06 -15.56
C VAL A 541 -8.40 -6.23 -16.48
N VAL A 542 -7.47 -7.11 -16.09
CA VAL A 542 -7.09 -8.31 -16.87
C VAL A 542 -8.29 -9.23 -17.13
N ASN A 543 -9.07 -9.53 -16.09
CA ASN A 543 -10.28 -10.35 -16.19
C ASN A 543 -11.35 -9.66 -17.06
N ALA A 544 -11.44 -8.33 -17.01
CA ALA A 544 -12.35 -7.57 -17.87
C ALA A 544 -11.94 -7.64 -19.35
N ILE A 545 -10.63 -7.61 -19.66
CA ILE A 545 -10.11 -7.79 -21.03
C ILE A 545 -10.46 -9.18 -21.54
N TYR A 546 -10.26 -10.21 -20.71
CA TYR A 546 -10.67 -11.58 -21.05
C TYR A 546 -12.17 -11.65 -21.35
N ASN A 547 -13.02 -11.10 -20.48
CA ASN A 547 -14.47 -11.08 -20.72
C ASN A 547 -14.83 -10.29 -22.00
N ALA A 548 -14.11 -9.22 -22.32
CA ALA A 548 -14.36 -8.43 -23.51
C ALA A 548 -14.11 -9.21 -24.80
N CYS A 549 -12.97 -9.93 -24.90
CA CYS A 549 -12.51 -10.47 -26.19
C CYS A 549 -12.25 -11.98 -26.23
N GLY A 550 -12.30 -12.68 -25.09
CA GLY A 550 -12.00 -14.11 -24.99
C GLY A 550 -10.50 -14.45 -25.09
N VAL A 551 -9.61 -13.45 -25.18
CA VAL A 551 -8.16 -13.66 -25.25
C VAL A 551 -7.57 -13.63 -23.84
N ARG A 552 -7.02 -14.75 -23.38
CA ARG A 552 -6.38 -14.87 -22.06
C ARG A 552 -4.89 -14.57 -22.19
N VAL A 553 -4.45 -13.40 -21.72
CA VAL A 553 -3.04 -13.00 -21.66
C VAL A 553 -2.52 -13.19 -20.24
N ARG A 554 -1.45 -13.97 -20.09
CA ARG A 554 -0.84 -14.26 -18.77
C ARG A 554 0.51 -13.56 -18.56
N GLU A 555 0.99 -12.82 -19.54
CA GLU A 555 2.24 -12.05 -19.47
C GLU A 555 1.92 -10.55 -19.50
N MET A 556 2.07 -9.88 -18.37
CA MET A 556 1.81 -8.45 -18.23
C MET A 556 2.96 -7.61 -18.83
N PRO A 557 2.71 -6.33 -19.18
CA PRO A 557 1.39 -5.72 -19.34
C PRO A 557 0.65 -6.29 -20.56
N ILE A 558 -0.67 -6.15 -20.60
CA ILE A 558 -1.51 -6.53 -21.75
C ILE A 558 -1.53 -5.39 -22.77
N THR A 559 -0.48 -5.35 -23.58
CA THR A 559 -0.36 -4.46 -24.72
C THR A 559 -1.15 -5.00 -25.93
N LEU A 560 -1.46 -4.11 -26.87
CA LEU A 560 -2.30 -4.42 -28.02
C LEU A 560 -1.79 -5.59 -28.88
N ASP A 561 -0.47 -5.74 -29.00
CA ASP A 561 0.19 -6.79 -29.78
C ASP A 561 -0.08 -8.19 -29.21
N LYS A 562 -0.33 -8.28 -27.89
CA LYS A 562 -0.70 -9.54 -27.22
C LYS A 562 -2.16 -9.94 -27.42
N LEU A 563 -3.00 -9.03 -27.97
CA LEU A 563 -4.42 -9.28 -28.22
C LEU A 563 -4.72 -9.53 -29.70
N LEU A 564 -4.03 -8.83 -30.61
CA LEU A 564 -4.35 -8.80 -32.05
C LEU A 564 -4.60 -10.18 -32.68
N ALA A 565 -3.77 -11.17 -32.38
CA ALA A 565 -3.90 -12.51 -32.98
C ALA A 565 -5.16 -13.27 -32.57
N GLY A 566 -5.80 -12.90 -31.45
CA GLY A 566 -7.00 -13.53 -30.92
C GLY A 566 -8.29 -12.76 -31.16
N LEU A 567 -8.23 -11.59 -31.81
CA LEU A 567 -9.40 -10.76 -32.08
C LEU A 567 -10.21 -11.25 -33.30
N PRO A 568 -11.49 -10.87 -33.41
CA PRO A 568 -12.30 -11.20 -34.59
C PRO A 568 -11.65 -10.68 -35.88
N ALA A 569 -11.89 -11.40 -36.99
CA ALA A 569 -11.49 -10.92 -38.31
C ALA A 569 -12.22 -9.60 -38.64
N LEU A 570 -11.50 -8.71 -39.33
CA LEU A 570 -11.97 -7.39 -39.76
C LEU A 570 -13.08 -7.45 -40.81
#